data_AF-A0A920INB3-F1
#
_entry.id   AF-A0A920INB3-F1
#
_cell.length_a   1.000
_cell.length_b   1.000
_cell.length_c   1.000
_cell.angle_alpha   90.00
_cell.angle_beta   90.00
_cell.angle_gamma   90.00
#
_symmetry.space_group_name_H-M   'P 1'
#
loop_
_entity.id
_entity.type
_entity.pdbx_description
1 polymer ?
#
loop_
_entity_poly.entity_id
_entity_poly.type
_entity_poly.pdbx_seq_one_letter_code
_entity_poly.pdbx_strand_id
1 'polypeptide(L)'
;MILMLPSMFHANAWGFPYSGWMSGADMVMPGPHLQGPHLRTMIESARPTLTAMVPTLLGDLLLRMKPRRWICPVSGPLYREALPYRRP
;
A
#
# COMPACT_ATOMS: atom_id res chain seq x y z
N MET A 1 -4.92 -3.23 -12.57
CA MET A 1 -4.83 -4.27 -11.52
C MET A 1 -4.94 -3.61 -10.15
N ILE A 2 -5.90 -4.04 -9.34
CA ILE A 2 -6.24 -3.46 -8.03
C ILE A 2 -5.75 -4.38 -6.92
N LEU A 3 -5.02 -3.84 -5.95
CA LEU A 3 -4.65 -4.55 -4.73
C LEU A 3 -5.62 -4.17 -3.59
N MET A 4 -6.39 -5.16 -3.13
CA MET A 4 -7.46 -4.96 -2.15
C MET A 4 -6.99 -5.32 -0.74
N LEU A 5 -6.49 -4.34 0.01
CA LEU A 5 -6.15 -4.51 1.43
C LEU A 5 -7.31 -4.38 2.43
N PRO A 6 -8.41 -3.60 2.18
CA PRO A 6 -9.52 -3.61 3.11
C PRO A 6 -10.21 -4.98 3.10
N SER A 7 -10.72 -5.40 4.25
CA SER A 7 -11.35 -6.71 4.37
C SER A 7 -12.68 -6.77 3.63
N MET A 8 -12.94 -7.90 2.96
CA MET A 8 -14.20 -8.10 2.25
C MET A 8 -15.40 -8.22 3.19
N PHE A 9 -15.18 -8.68 4.43
CA PHE A 9 -16.23 -8.79 5.45
C PHE A 9 -16.62 -7.44 6.06
N HIS A 10 -15.87 -6.35 5.79
CA HIS A 10 -16.18 -5.03 6.31
C HIS A 10 -16.44 -4.05 5.17
N ALA A 11 -17.63 -3.44 5.18
CA ALA A 11 -18.08 -2.49 4.15
C ALA A 11 -17.84 -2.99 2.70
N ASN A 12 -17.86 -4.31 2.48
CA ASN A 12 -17.60 -4.97 1.20
C ASN A 12 -16.29 -4.52 0.52
N ALA A 13 -15.22 -4.30 1.29
CA ALA A 13 -13.97 -3.71 0.76
C ALA A 13 -14.26 -2.44 -0.06
N TRP A 14 -15.14 -1.57 0.44
CA TRP A 14 -15.60 -0.31 -0.20
C TRP A 14 -16.21 -0.49 -1.59
N GLY A 15 -16.70 -1.69 -1.89
CA GLY A 15 -17.28 -2.04 -3.18
C GLY A 15 -16.25 -2.30 -4.29
N PHE A 16 -14.95 -2.35 -3.99
CA PHE A 16 -13.91 -2.71 -4.97
C PHE A 16 -14.15 -4.05 -5.68
N PRO A 17 -14.67 -5.11 -5.02
CA PRO A 17 -14.97 -6.36 -5.74
C PRO A 17 -16.02 -6.16 -6.84
N TYR A 18 -17.01 -5.30 -6.61
CA TYR A 18 -18.07 -5.02 -7.57
C TYR A 18 -17.58 -4.09 -8.69
N SER A 19 -16.97 -2.95 -8.32
CA SER A 19 -16.50 -1.97 -9.30
C SER A 19 -15.32 -2.52 -10.12
N GLY A 20 -14.44 -3.30 -9.50
CA GLY A 20 -13.33 -3.99 -10.16
C GLY A 20 -13.85 -4.99 -11.19
N TRP A 21 -14.81 -5.84 -10.82
CA TRP A 21 -15.44 -6.77 -11.75
C TRP A 21 -16.15 -6.07 -12.91
N MET A 22 -16.98 -5.05 -12.61
CA MET A 22 -17.67 -4.25 -13.63
C MET A 22 -16.71 -3.55 -14.61
N SER A 23 -15.52 -3.17 -14.12
CA SER A 23 -14.49 -2.52 -14.94
C SER A 23 -13.58 -3.52 -15.68
N GLY A 24 -13.77 -4.83 -15.50
CA GLY A 24 -12.87 -5.86 -16.03
C GLY A 24 -11.45 -5.78 -15.45
N ALA A 25 -11.31 -5.24 -14.24
CA ALA A 25 -10.01 -5.05 -13.61
C ALA A 25 -9.53 -6.36 -12.95
N ASP A 26 -8.27 -6.68 -13.17
CA ASP A 26 -7.58 -7.74 -12.43
C ASP A 26 -7.44 -7.37 -10.95
N MET A 27 -7.70 -8.31 -10.05
CA MET A 27 -7.78 -8.08 -8.60
C MET A 27 -6.85 -9.02 -7.83
N VAL A 28 -6.03 -8.45 -6.94
CA VAL A 28 -5.11 -9.20 -6.08
C VAL A 28 -5.61 -9.15 -4.64
N MET A 29 -5.77 -10.32 -4.02
CA MET A 29 -6.24 -10.48 -2.64
C MET A 29 -5.09 -10.90 -1.71
N PRO A 30 -4.71 -10.07 -0.71
CA PRO A 30 -3.54 -10.28 0.16
C PRO A 30 -3.58 -11.48 1.11
N GLY A 31 -4.66 -12.26 1.13
CA GLY A 31 -4.86 -13.30 2.14
C GLY A 31 -4.75 -12.73 3.58
N PRO A 32 -4.38 -13.57 4.57
CA PRO A 32 -4.31 -13.15 5.98
C PRO A 32 -3.04 -12.37 6.34
N HIS A 33 -2.05 -12.25 5.45
CA HIS A 33 -0.71 -11.73 5.77
C HIS A 33 -0.56 -10.24 5.43
N LEU A 34 -1.09 -9.38 6.30
CA LEU A 34 -1.12 -7.92 6.10
C LEU A 34 0.08 -7.18 6.73
N GLN A 35 1.17 -7.86 7.09
CA GLN A 35 2.35 -7.19 7.65
C GLN A 35 3.16 -6.47 6.55
N GLY A 36 3.75 -5.32 6.87
CA GLY A 36 4.52 -4.49 5.95
C GLY A 36 5.54 -5.23 5.06
N PRO A 37 6.36 -6.18 5.58
CA PRO A 37 7.30 -6.92 4.74
C PRO A 37 6.63 -7.78 3.67
N HIS A 38 5.53 -8.46 4.00
CA HIS A 38 4.80 -9.30 3.06
C HIS A 38 4.09 -8.46 2.01
N LEU A 39 3.46 -7.36 2.45
CA LEU A 39 2.82 -6.40 1.55
C LEU A 39 3.84 -5.78 0.58
N ARG A 40 5.04 -5.47 1.04
CA ARG A 40 6.12 -4.99 0.18
C ARG A 40 6.46 -5.99 -0.92
N THR A 41 6.70 -7.26 -0.56
CA THR A 41 6.99 -8.30 -1.54
C THR A 41 5.85 -8.43 -2.55
N MET A 42 4.61 -8.44 -2.07
CA MET A 42 3.44 -8.55 -2.95
C MET A 42 3.27 -7.35 -3.89
N ILE A 43 3.52 -6.12 -3.42
CA ILE A 43 3.51 -4.91 -4.25
C ILE A 43 4.64 -4.94 -5.28
N GLU A 44 5.84 -5.41 -4.91
CA GLU A 44 6.98 -5.54 -5.83
C GLU A 44 6.74 -6.60 -6.92
N SER A 45 6.08 -7.72 -6.56
CA SER A 45 5.75 -8.79 -7.51
C SER A 45 4.56 -8.45 -8.40
N ALA A 46 3.45 -7.98 -7.82
CA ALA A 46 2.20 -7.77 -8.53
C ALA A 46 2.11 -6.38 -9.20
N ARG A 47 2.92 -5.40 -8.75
CA ARG A 47 2.99 -4.02 -9.28
C ARG A 47 1.59 -3.42 -9.54
N PRO A 48 0.72 -3.36 -8.51
CA PRO A 48 -0.65 -2.90 -8.68
C PRO A 48 -0.69 -1.43 -9.13
N THR A 49 -1.66 -1.09 -9.97
CA THR A 49 -1.88 0.28 -10.46
C THR A 49 -2.69 1.11 -9.46
N LEU A 50 -3.51 0.45 -8.65
CA LEU A 50 -4.35 1.04 -7.62
C LEU A 50 -4.26 0.16 -6.37
N THR A 51 -4.12 0.78 -5.20
CA THR A 51 -4.26 0.09 -3.91
C THR A 51 -5.13 0.93 -2.99
N ALA A 52 -6.02 0.26 -2.25
CA ALA A 52 -6.77 0.87 -1.16
C ALA A 52 -6.22 0.33 0.16
N MET A 53 -6.02 1.20 1.15
CA MET A 53 -5.47 0.81 2.45
C MET A 53 -5.98 1.69 3.60
N VAL A 54 -6.03 1.08 4.79
CA VAL A 54 -6.35 1.75 6.05
C VAL A 54 -5.09 2.45 6.58
N PRO A 55 -5.20 3.61 7.27
CA PRO A 55 -4.03 4.36 7.74
C PRO A 55 -3.02 3.56 8.56
N THR A 56 -3.47 2.55 9.32
CA THR A 56 -2.59 1.67 10.11
C THR A 56 -1.71 0.78 9.23
N LEU A 57 -2.26 0.21 8.15
CA LEU A 57 -1.51 -0.60 7.20
C LEU A 57 -0.50 0.26 6.43
N LEU A 58 -0.93 1.44 6.00
CA LEU A 58 -0.04 2.41 5.35
C LEU A 58 1.10 2.82 6.30
N GLY A 59 0.77 3.08 7.57
CA GLY A 59 1.75 3.41 8.60
C GLY A 59 2.79 2.30 8.83
N ASP A 60 2.35 1.06 9.00
CA ASP A 60 3.26 -0.09 9.18
C ASP A 60 4.15 -0.30 7.93
N LEU A 61 3.58 -0.17 6.74
CA LEU A 61 4.33 -0.24 5.48
C LEU A 61 5.40 0.86 5.43
N LEU A 62 5.02 2.13 5.65
CA LEU A 62 5.94 3.27 5.60
C LEU A 62 7.05 3.20 6.65
N LEU A 63 6.73 2.78 7.88
CA LEU A 63 7.71 2.66 8.97
C LEU A 63 8.77 1.58 8.68
N ARG A 64 8.38 0.50 8.00
CA ARG A 64 9.30 -0.61 7.66
C ARG A 64 10.01 -0.41 6.32
N MET A 65 9.55 0.54 5.50
CA MET A 65 10.18 0.86 4.22
C MET A 65 11.36 1.84 4.41
N LYS A 66 12.55 1.48 3.91
CA LYS A 66 13.67 2.42 3.81
C LYS A 66 13.36 3.47 2.74
N PRO A 67 13.59 4.77 3.00
CA PRO A 67 13.15 5.86 2.11
C PRO A 67 13.84 5.90 0.74
N ARG A 68 14.87 5.08 0.48
CA ARG A 68 15.79 5.29 -0.67
C ARG A 68 15.29 4.81 -2.03
N ARG A 69 14.14 4.14 -2.16
CA ARG A 69 13.74 3.49 -3.43
C ARG A 69 12.34 3.80 -3.96
N TRP A 70 11.43 4.32 -3.14
CA TRP A 70 10.00 4.41 -3.52
C TRP A 70 9.40 5.81 -3.39
N ILE A 71 9.98 6.70 -2.58
CA ILE A 71 9.45 8.05 -2.37
C ILE A 71 10.10 9.00 -3.38
N CYS A 72 9.36 9.29 -4.44
CA CYS A 72 9.49 10.45 -5.34
C CYS A 72 10.73 10.58 -6.26
N PRO A 73 10.54 10.95 -7.54
CA PRO A 73 11.59 11.52 -8.40
C PRO A 73 12.09 12.89 -7.92
N VAL A 74 11.43 13.49 -6.92
CA VAL A 74 11.81 14.77 -6.33
C VAL A 74 12.76 14.53 -5.15
N SER A 75 13.99 14.11 -5.46
CA SER A 75 15.11 14.10 -4.52
C SER A 75 15.63 15.54 -4.30
N GLY A 76 14.73 16.45 -3.92
CA GLY A 76 15.05 17.84 -3.64
C GLY A 76 15.50 18.05 -2.18
N PRO A 77 16.18 19.18 -1.88
CA PRO A 77 16.70 19.50 -0.55
C PRO A 77 15.66 19.47 0.59
N LEU A 78 14.39 19.70 0.26
CA LEU A 78 13.26 19.78 1.19
C LEU A 78 12.95 18.47 1.95
N TYR A 79 13.41 17.31 1.46
CA TYR A 79 13.18 16.03 2.14
C TYR A 79 14.03 15.85 3.42
N ARG A 80 15.15 16.58 3.57
CA ARG A 80 16.01 16.47 4.77
C ARG A 80 15.38 17.05 6.03
N GLU A 81 14.42 17.97 5.91
CA GLU A 81 13.85 18.71 7.03
C GLU A 81 12.57 18.08 7.58
N ALA A 82 11.91 17.19 6.82
CA ALA A 82 10.56 16.71 7.11
C ALA A 82 10.49 15.38 7.90
N LEU A 83 11.58 14.92 8.54
CA LEU A 83 11.56 13.71 9.39
C LEU A 83 11.54 14.10 10.88
N PRO A 84 10.37 14.29 11.51
CA PRO A 84 10.25 14.62 12.94
C PRO A 84 10.53 13.43 13.87
N TYR A 85 11.06 12.30 13.37
CA TYR A 85 11.29 11.11 14.18
C TYR A 85 12.68 10.51 13.92
N ARG A 86 13.71 11.24 14.36
CA ARG A 86 14.96 10.61 14.80
C ARG A 86 14.76 10.19 16.25
N ARG A 87 14.50 8.90 16.51
CA ARG A 87 14.78 8.38 17.85
C ARG A 87 16.31 8.17 18.00
N PRO A 88 16.83 8.32 19.23
CA PRO A 88 18.25 8.21 19.53
C PRO A 88 18.85 6.86 19.15
#